data_AF-A0A7N9B0K8-F1
#
_entry.id   AF-A0A7N9B0K8-F1
#
_cell.length_a   1.000
_cell.length_b   1.000
_cell.length_c   1.000
_cell.angle_alpha   90.00
_cell.angle_beta   90.00
_cell.angle_gamma   90.00
#
_symmetry.space_group_name_H-M   'P 1'
#
loop_
_entity.id
_entity.type
_entity.pdbx_description
1 polymer ?
#
loop_
_entity_poly.entity_id
_entity_poly.type
_entity_poly.pdbx_seq_one_letter_code
_entity_poly.pdbx_strand_id
1 'polypeptide(L)'
;RASPLRQLNQSSLPLNRNSYMLSTFCTEDNVQECLLHISQEMSSLGLPPVWTESSGSSELNVVAVLNCMYDLIQLHRRGIQTLENMEVEQLKSNSNVDYLQFTSSRQKEQLELAKRENTGLLERERQLQLKVKSLQNFLKNEKEEVQKLQNVIASRASQYNHEMKRKEREFSKLKERLNQLLVDKKDKKQAIDVLNSIGRADGKRSLWKTEKTEAKHEGEMYKTLLSDYDTRQRQLLLENAELRKVLQQMKKDMVSILSEVTSGTADSEEEEEVINSSKESIDLYCVHAREKLTNSIRLQWRRLKSHVERLDSQASLAQLSESKYSDAVPQETHEEMDRLKVEIQQCKDFIQTQQQLLQQQLSSPCDEDASSLLSDCFMLQEKERLREEWKTLEEQRKIFERERKNFTDAAIRLSHEVIYNTYYSKYWYKIDFREMTKFCSVKKLLFYNISIWV
;
A
#
# COMPACT_ATOMS: atom_id res chain seq x y z
N ARG A 1 0.67 13.80 39.86
CA ARG A 1 0.33 14.29 41.22
C ARG A 1 1.37 15.37 41.55
N ALA A 2 1.09 16.61 41.14
CA ALA A 2 2.06 17.71 41.24
C ALA A 2 1.95 18.35 42.63
N SER A 3 3.07 18.47 43.33
CA SER A 3 3.18 19.19 44.60
C SER A 3 3.02 20.70 44.34
N PRO A 4 2.33 21.44 45.21
CA PRO A 4 2.12 22.87 45.00
C PRO A 4 3.43 23.63 45.24
N LEU A 5 3.84 24.42 44.24
CA LEU A 5 4.88 25.43 44.36
C LEU A 5 4.49 26.38 45.49
N ARG A 6 5.22 26.31 46.61
CA ARG A 6 5.18 27.33 47.66
C ARG A 6 5.57 28.66 47.01
N GLN A 7 4.58 29.52 46.79
CA GLN A 7 4.81 30.94 46.61
C GLN A 7 5.47 31.46 47.88
N LEU A 8 6.80 31.49 47.88
CA LEU A 8 7.54 32.36 48.78
C LEU A 8 7.22 33.77 48.30
N ASN A 9 6.22 34.38 48.92
CA ASN A 9 6.05 35.83 48.94
C ASN A 9 7.38 36.42 49.38
N GLN A 10 8.20 36.82 48.42
CA GLN A 10 9.26 37.77 48.66
C GLN A 10 8.54 39.07 48.97
N SER A 11 8.36 39.33 50.26
CA SER A 11 8.18 40.68 50.76
C SER A 11 9.43 41.46 50.33
N SER A 12 9.37 42.06 49.14
CA SER A 12 10.19 43.19 48.80
C SER A 12 9.86 44.26 49.83
N LEU A 13 10.58 44.27 50.95
CA LEU A 13 10.67 45.44 51.81
C LEU A 13 11.21 46.54 50.88
N PRO A 14 10.43 47.56 50.56
CA PRO A 14 11.00 48.71 49.89
C PRO A 14 12.01 49.28 50.89
N LEU A 15 13.30 49.21 50.55
CA LEU A 15 14.28 50.15 51.08
C LEU A 15 13.78 51.53 50.65
N ASN A 16 12.91 52.09 51.48
CA ASN A 16 12.38 53.43 51.37
C ASN A 16 13.54 54.38 51.67
N ARG A 17 14.43 54.55 50.69
CA ARG A 17 15.14 55.80 50.49
C ARG A 17 14.07 56.84 50.18
N ASN A 18 13.53 57.48 51.20
CA ASN A 18 13.05 58.85 51.11
C ASN A 18 12.79 59.44 52.50
N SER A 19 13.33 60.64 52.67
CA SER A 19 12.71 61.76 53.36
C SER A 19 12.72 61.77 54.90
N TYR A 20 13.84 62.26 55.45
CA TYR A 20 13.88 63.33 56.45
C TYR A 20 12.51 63.76 57.03
N MET A 21 12.08 63.08 58.08
CA MET A 21 11.24 63.66 59.12
C MET A 21 11.93 63.34 60.44
N LEU A 22 12.99 64.10 60.73
CA LEU A 22 13.70 64.04 62.00
C LEU A 22 12.79 64.65 63.08
N SER A 23 11.87 63.85 63.63
CA SER A 23 11.50 64.08 65.02
C SER A 23 12.77 63.83 65.83
N THR A 24 13.18 64.80 66.65
CA THR A 24 14.37 64.65 67.49
C THR A 24 14.23 63.40 68.35
N PHE A 25 15.08 62.38 68.12
CA PHE A 25 14.99 61.08 68.80
C PHE A 25 15.15 61.21 70.32
N CYS A 26 16.01 62.14 70.75
CA CYS A 26 16.29 62.42 72.15
C CYS A 26 16.05 63.91 72.44
N THR A 27 15.29 64.21 73.49
CA THR A 27 14.94 65.51 74.04
C THR A 27 15.18 65.48 75.54
N GLU A 28 15.32 66.64 76.21
CA GLU A 28 15.61 66.69 77.65
C GLU A 28 14.63 65.88 78.51
N ASP A 29 13.37 65.77 78.09
CA ASP A 29 12.32 65.04 78.82
C ASP A 29 12.38 63.51 78.68
N ASN A 30 13.06 62.98 77.66
CA ASN A 30 13.06 61.53 77.34
C ASN A 30 14.45 60.88 77.34
N VAL A 31 15.48 61.60 77.80
CA VAL A 31 16.88 61.14 77.79
C VAL A 31 17.04 59.77 78.45
N GLN A 32 16.41 59.56 79.62
CA GLN A 32 16.54 58.30 80.37
C GLN A 32 15.92 57.12 79.62
N GLU A 33 14.78 57.33 78.94
CA GLU A 33 14.13 56.31 78.12
C GLU A 33 14.93 56.01 76.85
N CYS A 34 15.47 57.04 76.19
CA CYS A 34 16.36 56.91 75.04
C CYS A 34 17.66 56.16 75.39
N LEU A 35 18.21 56.38 76.57
CA LEU A 35 19.40 55.69 77.07
C LEU A 35 19.14 54.19 77.25
N LEU A 36 18.03 53.83 77.90
CA LEU A 36 17.62 52.43 78.06
C LEU A 36 17.39 51.77 76.70
N HIS A 37 16.71 52.45 75.77
CA HIS A 37 16.47 51.96 74.42
C HIS A 37 17.77 51.72 73.65
N ILE A 38 18.71 52.67 73.64
CA ILE A 38 20.02 52.49 73.00
C ILE A 38 20.77 51.33 73.65
N SER A 39 20.80 51.24 74.98
CA SER A 39 21.49 50.16 75.69
C SER A 39 20.93 48.77 75.33
N GLN A 40 19.60 48.66 75.20
CA GLN A 40 18.93 47.44 74.77
C GLN A 40 19.25 47.09 73.31
N GLU A 41 19.19 48.06 72.41
CA GLU A 41 19.54 47.86 70.99
C GLU A 41 21.01 47.46 70.83
N MET A 42 21.93 48.10 71.55
CA MET A 42 23.35 47.73 71.54
C MET A 42 23.57 46.32 72.05
N SER A 43 22.87 45.93 73.12
CA SER A 43 22.90 44.56 73.64
C SER A 43 22.35 43.55 72.62
N SER A 44 21.29 43.90 71.88
CA SER A 44 20.71 43.05 70.82
C SER A 44 21.66 42.85 69.64
N LEU A 45 22.49 43.84 69.35
CA LEU A 45 23.56 43.80 68.35
C LEU A 45 24.84 43.12 68.88
N GLY A 46 24.86 42.70 70.15
CA GLY A 46 26.01 42.06 70.80
C GLY A 46 27.13 43.02 71.18
N LEU A 47 26.86 44.31 71.28
CA LEU A 47 27.81 45.36 71.66
C LEU A 47 27.73 45.69 73.16
N PRO A 48 28.86 46.06 73.80
CA PRO A 48 28.87 46.42 75.22
C PRO A 48 28.10 47.72 75.48
N PRO A 49 27.48 47.89 76.66
CA PRO A 49 26.80 49.13 77.02
C PRO A 49 27.79 50.28 77.12
N VAL A 50 27.41 51.41 76.53
CA VAL A 50 28.22 52.65 76.45
C VAL A 50 28.28 53.39 77.80
N TRP A 51 27.42 52.98 78.74
CA TRP A 51 27.16 53.64 80.01
C TRP A 51 27.39 52.66 81.15
N THR A 52 28.01 53.12 82.23
CA THR A 52 28.23 52.32 83.43
C THR A 52 27.83 53.17 84.63
N GLU A 53 26.81 52.77 85.37
CA GLU A 53 26.44 53.43 86.63
C GLU A 53 27.53 53.13 87.67
N SER A 54 28.50 54.04 87.79
CA SER A 54 29.45 54.06 88.90
C SER A 54 29.00 55.14 89.90
N SER A 55 28.83 54.71 91.15
CA SER A 55 28.49 55.49 92.35
C SER A 55 28.52 57.02 92.20
N GLY A 56 27.34 57.60 91.94
CA GLY A 56 27.03 59.01 92.21
C GLY A 56 27.11 60.00 91.05
N SER A 57 27.68 59.63 89.90
CA SER A 57 27.69 60.51 88.72
C SER A 57 27.56 59.69 87.42
N SER A 58 26.49 59.94 86.66
CA SER A 58 26.25 59.37 85.34
C SER A 58 27.22 59.95 84.31
N GLU A 59 28.51 59.62 84.39
CA GLU A 59 29.51 60.09 83.42
C GLU A 59 29.52 59.20 82.16
N LEU A 60 29.30 59.84 81.01
CA LEU A 60 29.48 59.25 79.68
C LEU A 60 30.94 58.84 79.49
N ASN A 61 31.20 57.55 79.30
CA ASN A 61 32.53 57.10 78.89
C ASN A 61 32.74 57.36 77.38
N VAL A 62 33.31 58.51 77.05
CA VAL A 62 33.58 58.94 75.66
C VAL A 62 34.33 57.88 74.85
N VAL A 63 35.24 57.13 75.47
CA VAL A 63 36.00 56.05 74.80
C VAL A 63 35.09 54.87 74.48
N ALA A 64 34.22 54.46 75.41
CA ALA A 64 33.23 53.42 75.17
C ALA A 64 32.24 53.82 74.06
N VAL A 65 31.81 55.08 74.03
CA VAL A 65 30.95 55.65 72.97
C VAL A 65 31.64 55.56 71.61
N LEU A 66 32.88 56.06 71.50
CA LEU A 66 33.60 56.10 70.24
C LEU A 66 33.89 54.69 69.69
N ASN A 67 34.27 53.76 70.57
CA ASN A 67 34.46 52.36 70.19
C ASN A 67 33.14 51.72 69.75
N CYS A 68 32.04 51.96 70.48
CA CYS A 68 30.72 51.47 70.09
C CYS A 68 30.24 52.06 68.75
N MET A 69 30.48 53.36 68.51
CA MET A 69 30.19 53.99 67.22
C MET A 69 31.02 53.38 66.10
N TYR A 70 32.30 53.11 66.35
CA TYR A 70 33.18 52.43 65.40
C TYR A 70 32.68 51.00 65.10
N ASP A 71 32.31 50.24 66.12
CA ASP A 71 31.77 48.88 65.97
C ASP A 71 30.44 48.87 65.21
N LEU A 72 29.55 49.84 65.45
CA LEU A 72 28.32 50.03 64.69
C LEU A 72 28.61 50.34 63.21
N ILE A 73 29.59 51.20 62.92
CA ILE A 73 30.00 51.50 61.54
C ILE A 73 30.56 50.23 60.88
N GLN A 74 31.37 49.45 61.59
CA GLN A 74 31.94 48.21 61.05
C GLN A 74 30.88 47.12 60.86
N LEU A 75 29.89 47.03 61.75
CA LEU A 75 28.75 46.13 61.63
C LEU A 75 27.89 46.53 60.43
N HIS A 76 27.60 47.82 60.27
CA HIS A 76 26.87 48.34 59.12
C HIS A 76 27.58 48.06 57.79
N ARG A 77 28.89 48.31 57.71
CA ARG A 77 29.71 48.01 56.52
C ARG A 77 29.69 46.52 56.17
N ARG A 78 29.87 45.64 57.17
CA ARG A 78 29.79 44.18 56.99
C ARG A 78 28.39 43.72 56.57
N GLY A 79 27.36 44.34 57.12
CA GLY A 79 25.96 44.10 56.76
C GLY A 79 25.68 44.45 55.30
N ILE A 80 26.11 45.63 54.84
CA ILE A 80 26.02 46.03 53.42
C ILE A 80 26.73 45.02 52.53
N GLN A 81 27.99 44.66 52.86
CA GLN A 81 28.75 43.72 52.05
C GLN A 81 28.10 42.34 51.97
N THR A 82 27.50 41.86 53.07
CA THR A 82 26.78 40.58 53.10
C THR A 82 25.50 40.66 52.27
N LEU A 83 24.80 41.78 52.31
CA LEU A 83 23.60 42.03 51.50
C LEU A 83 23.95 42.06 50.01
N GLU A 84 24.99 42.79 49.60
CA GLU A 84 25.50 42.81 48.22
C GLU A 84 25.90 41.40 47.74
N ASN A 85 26.58 40.62 48.58
CA ASN A 85 26.94 39.23 48.26
C ASN A 85 25.69 38.35 48.06
N MET A 86 24.68 38.50 48.92
CA MET A 86 23.42 37.76 48.78
C MET A 86 22.65 38.15 47.52
N GLU A 87 22.63 39.43 47.15
CA GLU A 87 22.02 39.90 45.90
C GLU A 87 22.72 39.29 44.67
N VAL A 88 24.05 39.23 44.67
CA VAL A 88 24.83 38.58 43.60
C VAL A 88 24.52 37.10 43.50
N GLU A 89 24.49 36.37 44.63
CA GLU A 89 24.14 34.95 44.64
C GLU A 89 22.69 34.70 44.22
N GLN A 90 21.77 35.60 44.58
CA GLN A 90 20.39 35.55 44.12
C GLN A 90 20.30 35.72 42.60
N LEU A 91 21.02 36.67 42.01
CA LEU A 91 21.05 36.86 40.55
C LEU A 91 21.64 35.64 39.83
N LYS A 92 22.72 35.05 40.36
CA LYS A 92 23.30 33.81 39.82
C LYS A 92 22.31 32.64 39.89
N SER A 93 21.66 32.47 41.04
CA SER A 93 20.67 31.42 41.25
C SER A 93 19.48 31.57 40.30
N ASN A 94 18.95 32.78 40.14
CA ASN A 94 17.88 33.08 39.18
C ASN A 94 18.29 32.73 37.75
N SER A 95 19.49 33.14 37.33
CA SER A 95 20.01 32.82 35.99
C SER A 95 20.14 31.31 35.76
N ASN A 96 20.55 30.56 36.79
CA ASN A 96 20.62 29.09 36.73
C ASN A 96 19.23 28.46 36.61
N VAL A 97 18.24 28.97 37.36
CA VAL A 97 16.85 28.51 37.27
C VAL A 97 16.31 28.74 35.87
N ASP A 98 16.53 29.91 35.29
CA ASP A 98 16.07 30.24 33.93
C ASP A 98 16.71 29.30 32.89
N TYR A 99 18.01 29.04 33.01
CA TYR A 99 18.71 28.09 32.13
C TYR A 99 18.16 26.65 32.26
N LEU A 100 17.90 26.20 33.49
CA LEU A 100 17.30 24.88 33.74
C LEU A 100 15.87 24.80 33.21
N GLN A 101 15.07 25.86 33.35
CA GLN A 101 13.72 25.92 32.78
C GLN A 101 13.75 25.88 31.26
N PHE A 102 14.65 26.63 30.62
CA PHE A 102 14.82 26.63 29.17
C PHE A 102 15.22 25.25 28.65
N THR A 103 16.25 24.63 29.24
CA THR A 103 16.72 23.30 28.84
C THR A 103 15.69 22.21 29.10
N SER A 104 14.95 22.27 30.22
CA SER A 104 13.84 21.36 30.52
C SER A 104 12.72 21.48 29.49
N SER A 105 12.36 22.71 29.10
CA SER A 105 11.31 22.95 28.09
C SER A 105 11.72 22.41 26.72
N ARG A 106 12.97 22.66 26.30
CA ARG A 106 13.52 22.12 25.05
C ARG A 106 13.52 20.58 25.03
N GLN A 107 13.93 19.94 26.12
CA GLN A 107 13.93 18.48 26.22
C GLN A 107 12.51 17.90 26.17
N LYS A 108 11.53 18.57 26.79
CA LYS A 108 10.12 18.17 26.71
C LYS A 108 9.59 18.25 25.28
N GLU A 109 9.92 19.30 24.55
CA GLU A 109 9.53 19.44 23.14
C GLU A 109 10.12 18.32 22.28
N GLN A 110 11.41 18.03 22.43
CA GLN A 110 12.08 16.92 21.73
C GLN A 110 11.43 15.56 22.07
N LEU A 111 11.07 15.35 23.33
CA LEU A 111 10.37 14.13 23.75
C LEU A 111 9.00 14.01 23.08
N GLU A 112 8.23 15.10 23.02
CA GLU A 112 6.92 15.10 22.37
C GLU A 112 7.03 14.93 20.85
N LEU A 113 8.07 15.47 20.20
CA LEU A 113 8.36 15.20 18.79
C LEU A 113 8.68 13.72 18.56
N ALA A 114 9.62 13.15 19.34
CA ALA A 114 9.99 11.75 19.24
C ALA A 114 8.79 10.81 19.49
N LYS A 115 7.90 11.15 20.43
CA LYS A 115 6.65 10.40 20.65
C LYS A 115 5.75 10.43 19.42
N ARG A 116 5.54 11.60 18.80
CA ARG A 116 4.73 11.72 17.58
C ARG A 116 5.32 10.92 16.43
N GLU A 117 6.62 11.01 16.22
CA GLU A 117 7.32 10.22 15.20
C GLU A 117 7.15 8.72 15.44
N ASN A 118 7.33 8.26 16.68
CA ASN A 118 7.12 6.86 17.06
C ASN A 118 5.69 6.39 16.79
N THR A 119 4.67 7.19 17.11
CA THR A 119 3.29 6.85 16.77
C THR A 119 3.06 6.74 15.25
N GLY A 120 3.72 7.59 14.45
CA GLY A 120 3.67 7.50 12.99
C GLY A 120 4.40 6.26 12.44
N LEU A 121 5.49 5.83 13.07
CA LEU A 121 6.19 4.60 12.72
C LEU A 121 5.35 3.35 13.05
N LEU A 122 4.73 3.31 14.23
CA LEU A 122 3.85 2.20 14.63
C LEU A 122 2.65 2.03 13.69
N GLU A 123 2.03 3.12 13.21
CA GLU A 123 0.93 3.01 12.25
C GLU A 123 1.42 2.52 10.87
N ARG A 124 2.60 2.96 10.40
CA ARG A 124 3.19 2.42 9.17
C ARG A 124 3.52 0.94 9.31
N GLU A 125 4.07 0.52 10.45
CA GLU A 125 4.34 -0.89 10.74
C GLU A 125 3.03 -1.70 10.68
N ARG A 126 1.96 -1.22 11.32
CA ARG A 126 0.64 -1.85 11.27
C ARG A 126 0.14 -2.01 9.83
N GLN A 127 0.27 -0.99 8.99
CA GLN A 127 -0.15 -1.04 7.59
C GLN A 127 0.67 -2.05 6.78
N LEU A 128 1.99 -2.09 6.99
CA LEU A 128 2.86 -3.07 6.35
C LEU A 128 2.52 -4.50 6.80
N GLN A 129 2.25 -4.71 8.09
CA GLN A 129 1.82 -6.01 8.61
C GLN A 129 0.50 -6.47 7.97
N LEU A 130 -0.46 -5.57 7.77
CA LEU A 130 -1.71 -5.89 7.06
C LEU A 130 -1.46 -6.24 5.58
N LYS A 131 -0.58 -5.51 4.90
CA LYS A 131 -0.20 -5.79 3.52
C LYS A 131 0.49 -7.15 3.39
N VAL A 132 1.40 -7.48 4.30
CA VAL A 132 2.05 -8.80 4.35
C VAL A 132 1.02 -9.91 4.54
N LYS A 133 0.07 -9.76 5.48
CA LYS A 133 -0.99 -10.76 5.70
C LYS A 133 -1.88 -10.94 4.46
N SER A 134 -2.21 -9.84 3.78
CA SER A 134 -2.97 -9.90 2.53
C SER A 134 -2.21 -10.66 1.44
N LEU A 135 -0.93 -10.33 1.21
CA LEU A 135 -0.07 -11.01 0.24
C LEU A 135 0.13 -12.49 0.58
N GLN A 136 0.26 -12.84 1.86
CA GLN A 136 0.34 -14.23 2.31
C GLN A 136 -0.94 -15.01 1.96
N ASN A 137 -2.12 -14.39 2.12
CA ASN A 137 -3.38 -15.00 1.73
C ASN A 137 -3.49 -15.18 0.21
N PHE A 138 -3.09 -14.17 -0.58
CA PHE A 138 -3.05 -14.30 -2.04
C PHE A 138 -2.12 -15.44 -2.48
N LEU A 139 -0.90 -15.48 -1.94
CA LEU A 139 0.05 -16.55 -2.23
C LEU A 139 -0.50 -17.93 -1.87
N LYS A 140 -1.21 -18.05 -0.74
CA LYS A 140 -1.86 -19.29 -0.34
C LYS A 140 -2.93 -19.71 -1.36
N ASN A 141 -3.80 -18.79 -1.76
CA ASN A 141 -4.85 -19.06 -2.75
C ASN A 141 -4.26 -19.49 -4.10
N GLU A 142 -3.23 -18.78 -4.59
CA GLU A 142 -2.55 -19.14 -5.84
C GLU A 142 -1.91 -20.53 -5.75
N LYS A 143 -1.29 -20.89 -4.62
CA LYS A 143 -0.77 -22.24 -4.40
C LYS A 143 -1.86 -23.30 -4.45
N GLU A 144 -3.02 -23.03 -3.86
CA GLU A 144 -4.17 -23.93 -3.91
C GLU A 144 -4.73 -24.08 -5.33
N GLU A 145 -4.81 -23.00 -6.12
CA GLU A 145 -5.22 -23.06 -7.52
C GLU A 145 -4.23 -23.81 -8.41
N VAL A 146 -2.92 -23.56 -8.24
CA VAL A 146 -1.87 -24.32 -8.93
C VAL A 146 -1.99 -25.81 -8.60
N GLN A 147 -2.22 -26.17 -7.34
CA GLN A 147 -2.41 -27.56 -6.93
C GLN A 147 -3.66 -28.19 -7.56
N LYS A 148 -4.78 -27.45 -7.64
CA LYS A 148 -6.00 -27.91 -8.32
C LYS A 148 -5.74 -28.16 -9.80
N LEU A 149 -5.09 -27.22 -10.49
CA LEU A 149 -4.76 -27.36 -11.91
C LEU A 149 -3.80 -28.52 -12.16
N GLN A 150 -2.81 -28.70 -11.29
CA GLN A 150 -1.89 -29.84 -11.36
C GLN A 150 -2.64 -31.18 -11.24
N ASN A 151 -3.62 -31.25 -10.33
CA ASN A 151 -4.48 -32.44 -10.20
C ASN A 151 -5.33 -32.69 -11.46
N VAL A 152 -5.86 -31.63 -12.09
CA VAL A 152 -6.61 -31.73 -13.36
C VAL A 152 -5.71 -32.19 -14.51
N ILE A 153 -4.49 -31.68 -14.60
CA ILE A 153 -3.52 -32.11 -15.61
C ILE A 153 -3.16 -33.58 -15.41
N ALA A 154 -2.89 -33.99 -14.17
CA ALA A 154 -2.57 -35.38 -13.85
C ALA A 154 -3.74 -36.34 -14.18
N SER A 155 -4.98 -35.96 -13.84
CA SER A 155 -6.16 -36.77 -14.15
C SER A 155 -6.38 -36.88 -15.67
N ARG A 156 -6.20 -35.79 -16.41
CA ARG A 156 -6.30 -35.77 -17.87
C ARG A 156 -5.20 -36.59 -18.54
N ALA A 157 -3.96 -36.52 -18.04
CA ALA A 157 -2.87 -37.36 -18.53
C ALA A 157 -3.17 -38.86 -18.30
N SER A 158 -3.76 -39.22 -17.16
CA SER A 158 -4.23 -40.59 -16.90
C SER A 158 -5.33 -41.01 -17.90
N GLN A 159 -6.33 -40.15 -18.12
CA GLN A 159 -7.40 -40.42 -19.08
C GLN A 159 -6.88 -40.64 -20.50
N TYR A 160 -6.00 -39.77 -20.99
CA TYR A 160 -5.40 -39.92 -22.32
C TYR A 160 -4.58 -41.21 -22.43
N ASN A 161 -3.82 -41.59 -21.40
CA ASN A 161 -3.11 -42.86 -21.38
C ASN A 161 -4.07 -44.06 -21.49
N HIS A 162 -5.21 -44.02 -20.79
CA HIS A 162 -6.22 -45.08 -20.89
C HIS A 162 -6.87 -45.16 -22.28
N GLU A 163 -7.22 -44.01 -22.87
CA GLU A 163 -7.77 -43.92 -24.22
C GLU A 163 -6.77 -44.39 -25.29
N MET A 164 -5.51 -43.96 -25.18
CA MET A 164 -4.43 -44.38 -26.08
C MET A 164 -4.24 -45.90 -26.04
N LYS A 165 -4.11 -46.49 -24.83
CA LYS A 165 -4.01 -47.95 -24.67
C LYS A 165 -5.23 -48.69 -25.22
N ARG A 166 -6.42 -48.08 -25.17
CA ARG A 166 -7.63 -48.67 -25.77
C ARG A 166 -7.55 -48.63 -27.29
N LYS A 167 -7.12 -47.51 -27.87
CA LYS A 167 -6.93 -47.33 -29.32
C LYS A 167 -5.85 -48.24 -29.88
N GLU A 168 -4.74 -48.41 -29.17
CA GLU A 168 -3.69 -49.38 -29.50
C GLU A 168 -4.24 -50.80 -29.55
N ARG A 169 -5.04 -51.21 -28.55
CA ARG A 169 -5.70 -52.53 -28.54
C ARG A 169 -6.70 -52.70 -29.71
N GLU A 170 -7.47 -51.67 -30.03
CA GLU A 170 -8.38 -51.69 -31.19
C GLU A 170 -7.61 -51.81 -32.51
N PHE A 171 -6.50 -51.06 -32.65
CA PHE A 171 -5.63 -51.10 -33.82
C PHE A 171 -4.96 -52.47 -33.99
N SER A 172 -4.44 -53.07 -32.92
CA SER A 172 -3.86 -54.42 -32.96
C SER A 172 -4.89 -55.45 -33.44
N LYS A 173 -6.13 -55.41 -32.92
CA LYS A 173 -7.22 -56.29 -33.37
C LYS A 173 -7.57 -56.09 -34.85
N LEU A 174 -7.61 -54.85 -35.32
CA LEU A 174 -7.84 -54.52 -36.74
C LEU A 174 -6.71 -55.05 -37.63
N LYS A 175 -5.47 -54.89 -37.18
CA LYS A 175 -4.28 -55.40 -37.87
C LYS A 175 -4.30 -56.93 -37.96
N GLU A 176 -4.65 -57.62 -36.87
CA GLU A 176 -4.83 -59.08 -36.85
C GLU A 176 -5.92 -59.54 -37.83
N ARG A 177 -7.09 -58.88 -37.83
CA ARG A 177 -8.18 -59.19 -38.77
C ARG A 177 -7.77 -58.97 -40.23
N LEU A 178 -7.06 -57.88 -40.51
CA LEU A 178 -6.55 -57.61 -41.85
C LEU A 178 -5.57 -58.68 -42.30
N ASN A 179 -4.63 -59.06 -41.42
CA ASN A 179 -3.69 -60.14 -41.70
C ASN A 179 -4.42 -61.47 -41.94
N GLN A 180 -5.43 -61.80 -41.12
CA GLN A 180 -6.26 -62.99 -41.30
C GLN A 180 -6.95 -62.97 -42.67
N LEU A 181 -7.58 -61.85 -43.06
CA LEU A 181 -8.22 -61.71 -44.38
C LEU A 181 -7.23 -61.82 -45.54
N LEU A 182 -5.99 -61.36 -45.38
CA LEU A 182 -4.96 -61.49 -46.39
C LEU A 182 -4.48 -62.95 -46.54
N VAL A 183 -4.42 -63.71 -45.45
CA VAL A 183 -4.12 -65.15 -45.46
C VAL A 183 -5.29 -65.93 -46.07
N ASP A 184 -6.52 -65.70 -45.60
CA ASP A 184 -7.73 -66.40 -46.09
C ASP A 184 -7.98 -66.16 -47.60
N LYS A 185 -7.62 -64.98 -48.12
CA LYS A 185 -7.70 -64.66 -49.57
C LYS A 185 -6.69 -65.41 -50.44
N LYS A 186 -5.59 -65.91 -49.87
CA LYS A 186 -4.68 -66.79 -50.61
C LYS A 186 -5.26 -68.20 -50.78
N ASP A 187 -6.13 -68.64 -49.86
CA ASP A 187 -6.66 -70.01 -49.83
C ASP A 187 -8.04 -70.18 -50.49
N LYS A 188 -8.75 -69.10 -50.85
CA LYS A 188 -10.07 -69.19 -51.50
C LYS A 188 -10.13 -68.39 -52.82
N LYS A 189 -10.27 -69.11 -53.94
CA LYS A 189 -10.62 -68.54 -55.26
C LYS A 189 -11.91 -67.71 -55.16
N GLN A 190 -11.90 -66.59 -55.86
CA GLN A 190 -12.92 -65.53 -55.92
C GLN A 190 -14.36 -66.06 -56.02
N ALA A 191 -15.14 -65.82 -54.97
CA ALA A 191 -16.60 -65.70 -55.04
C ALA A 191 -17.00 -64.46 -54.25
N ILE A 192 -17.77 -63.58 -54.89
CA ILE A 192 -18.33 -62.39 -54.26
C ILE A 192 -19.61 -62.84 -53.53
N ASP A 193 -19.52 -63.04 -52.21
CA ASP A 193 -20.70 -63.09 -51.35
C ASP A 193 -20.96 -61.69 -50.80
N VAL A 194 -21.99 -61.03 -51.32
CA VAL A 194 -22.55 -59.83 -50.71
C VAL A 194 -23.39 -60.26 -49.51
N LEU A 195 -22.73 -60.49 -48.38
CA LEU A 195 -23.40 -60.63 -47.08
C LEU A 195 -23.27 -59.32 -46.32
N ASN A 196 -24.19 -58.40 -46.64
CA ASN A 196 -24.44 -57.26 -45.78
C ASN A 196 -25.80 -57.43 -45.11
N SER A 197 -25.76 -57.80 -43.85
CA SER A 197 -26.71 -57.28 -42.89
C SER A 197 -25.90 -56.68 -41.73
N ILE A 198 -25.36 -55.47 -41.94
CA ILE A 198 -24.96 -54.58 -40.84
C ILE A 198 -26.25 -54.17 -40.10
N GLY A 199 -26.74 -55.07 -39.26
CA GLY A 199 -27.62 -54.77 -38.15
C GLY A 199 -26.78 -54.84 -36.87
N ARG A 200 -26.57 -53.70 -36.20
CA ARG A 200 -26.01 -53.72 -34.84
C ARG A 200 -27.05 -54.35 -33.90
N ALA A 201 -26.60 -55.13 -32.92
CA ALA A 201 -27.44 -55.82 -31.94
C ALA A 201 -28.28 -54.90 -31.00
N ASP A 202 -28.17 -53.57 -31.13
CA ASP A 202 -28.86 -52.57 -30.28
C ASP A 202 -29.97 -51.81 -31.04
N GLY A 203 -30.28 -52.14 -32.29
CA GLY A 203 -31.42 -51.54 -33.03
C GLY A 203 -31.35 -50.03 -33.31
N LYS A 204 -30.35 -49.31 -32.82
CA LYS A 204 -30.19 -47.86 -33.04
C LYS A 204 -29.22 -47.58 -34.17
N ARG A 205 -29.73 -46.87 -35.19
CA ARG A 205 -28.95 -46.35 -36.32
C ARG A 205 -28.05 -45.23 -35.81
N SER A 206 -26.78 -45.21 -36.22
CA SER A 206 -25.94 -44.02 -36.03
C SER A 206 -26.64 -42.85 -36.74
N LEU A 207 -27.09 -41.87 -35.97
CA LEU A 207 -27.61 -40.61 -36.49
C LEU A 207 -26.42 -39.88 -37.13
N TRP A 208 -26.33 -40.00 -38.45
CA TRP A 208 -25.58 -39.05 -39.24
C TRP A 208 -26.10 -37.65 -38.91
N LYS A 209 -25.20 -36.66 -38.82
CA LYS A 209 -25.60 -35.26 -38.72
C LYS A 209 -26.57 -34.98 -39.85
N THR A 210 -27.82 -34.81 -39.48
CA THR A 210 -28.92 -34.50 -40.39
C THR A 210 -29.33 -33.07 -40.10
N GLU A 211 -29.86 -32.38 -41.10
CA GLU A 211 -30.37 -31.01 -40.97
C GLU A 211 -31.31 -30.83 -39.76
N LYS A 212 -32.06 -31.88 -39.41
CA LYS A 212 -32.92 -31.92 -38.22
C LYS A 212 -32.18 -31.91 -36.87
N THR A 213 -30.97 -32.44 -36.80
CA THR A 213 -30.12 -32.41 -35.58
C THR A 213 -29.37 -31.09 -35.45
N GLU A 214 -28.93 -30.49 -36.55
CA GLU A 214 -28.32 -29.15 -36.54
C GLU A 214 -29.37 -28.07 -36.24
N ALA A 215 -30.56 -28.14 -36.87
CA ALA A 215 -31.67 -27.24 -36.57
C ALA A 215 -32.15 -27.32 -35.09
N LYS A 216 -32.00 -28.48 -34.43
CA LYS A 216 -32.28 -28.61 -32.99
C LYS A 216 -31.23 -27.91 -32.13
N HIS A 217 -29.95 -28.08 -32.45
CA HIS A 217 -28.86 -27.40 -31.73
C HIS A 217 -28.89 -25.89 -31.95
N GLU A 218 -29.18 -25.44 -33.17
CA GLU A 218 -29.39 -24.03 -33.49
C GLU A 218 -30.62 -23.48 -32.75
N GLY A 219 -31.72 -24.22 -32.68
CA GLY A 219 -32.90 -23.85 -31.90
C GLY A 219 -32.63 -23.71 -30.40
N GLU A 220 -31.84 -24.61 -29.82
CA GLU A 220 -31.40 -24.52 -28.41
C GLU A 220 -30.47 -23.31 -28.18
N MET A 221 -29.58 -23.02 -29.14
CA MET A 221 -28.71 -21.85 -29.10
C MET A 221 -29.51 -20.54 -29.18
N TYR A 222 -30.44 -20.41 -30.14
CA TYR A 222 -31.33 -19.25 -30.24
C TYR A 222 -32.20 -19.09 -28.99
N LYS A 223 -32.70 -20.19 -28.42
CA LYS A 223 -33.47 -20.16 -27.17
C LYS A 223 -32.65 -19.65 -25.99
N THR A 224 -31.38 -20.03 -25.91
CA THR A 224 -30.47 -19.56 -24.85
C THR A 224 -30.18 -18.08 -25.01
N LEU A 225 -29.83 -17.66 -26.22
CA LEU A 225 -29.58 -16.25 -26.54
C LEU A 225 -30.80 -15.37 -26.24
N LEU A 226 -32.00 -15.80 -26.65
CA LEU A 226 -33.25 -15.08 -26.34
C LEU A 226 -33.52 -15.00 -24.83
N SER A 227 -33.27 -16.07 -24.08
CA SER A 227 -33.38 -16.07 -22.61
C SER A 227 -32.41 -15.07 -21.97
N ASP A 228 -31.19 -14.95 -22.49
CA ASP A 228 -30.19 -13.99 -21.99
C ASP A 228 -30.60 -12.54 -22.30
N TYR A 229 -31.16 -12.28 -23.49
CA TYR A 229 -31.74 -10.98 -23.81
C TYR A 229 -32.93 -10.63 -22.92
N ASP A 230 -33.86 -11.56 -22.69
CA ASP A 230 -35.02 -11.37 -21.81
C ASP A 230 -34.60 -11.09 -20.36
N THR A 231 -33.57 -11.79 -19.86
CA THR A 231 -33.05 -11.56 -18.50
C THR A 231 -32.39 -10.19 -18.37
N ARG A 232 -31.58 -9.78 -19.37
CA ARG A 232 -30.97 -8.45 -19.40
C ARG A 232 -32.01 -7.33 -19.52
N GLN A 233 -33.06 -7.53 -20.32
CA GLN A 233 -34.17 -6.58 -20.43
C GLN A 233 -34.94 -6.45 -19.11
N ARG A 234 -35.19 -7.55 -18.38
CA ARG A 234 -35.80 -7.49 -17.05
C ARG A 234 -34.92 -6.75 -16.04
N GLN A 235 -33.62 -6.98 -16.05
CA GLN A 235 -32.68 -6.28 -15.17
C GLN A 235 -32.70 -4.77 -15.42
N LEU A 236 -32.64 -4.34 -16.69
CA LEU A 236 -32.73 -2.93 -17.05
C LEU A 236 -34.05 -2.28 -16.63
N LEU A 237 -35.18 -3.00 -16.74
CA LEU A 237 -36.47 -2.49 -16.27
C LEU A 237 -36.51 -2.30 -14.75
N LEU A 238 -35.92 -3.23 -13.99
CA LEU A 238 -35.81 -3.11 -12.54
C LEU A 238 -34.92 -1.93 -12.13
N GLU A 239 -33.76 -1.79 -12.76
CA GLU A 239 -32.85 -0.67 -12.53
C GLU A 239 -33.54 0.67 -12.85
N ASN A 240 -34.26 0.77 -13.98
CA ASN A 240 -35.00 1.98 -14.33
C ASN A 240 -36.09 2.31 -13.30
N ALA A 241 -36.76 1.28 -12.74
CA ALA A 241 -37.74 1.46 -11.68
C ALA A 241 -37.09 1.96 -10.37
N GLU A 242 -35.91 1.47 -10.02
CA GLU A 242 -35.15 1.93 -8.84
C GLU A 242 -34.65 3.37 -9.02
N LEU A 243 -34.10 3.69 -10.19
CA LEU A 243 -33.68 5.06 -10.52
C LEU A 243 -34.85 6.05 -10.43
N ARG A 244 -36.04 5.66 -10.92
CA ARG A 244 -37.26 6.47 -10.77
C ARG A 244 -37.64 6.67 -9.31
N LYS A 245 -37.52 5.65 -8.46
CA LYS A 245 -37.79 5.78 -7.01
C LYS A 245 -36.82 6.76 -6.35
N VAL A 246 -35.53 6.64 -6.62
CA VAL A 246 -34.50 7.55 -6.08
C VAL A 246 -34.76 8.99 -6.52
N LEU A 247 -35.09 9.19 -7.80
CA LEU A 247 -35.36 10.52 -8.34
C LEU A 247 -36.63 11.14 -7.73
N GLN A 248 -37.69 10.36 -7.51
CA GLN A 248 -38.88 10.82 -6.78
C GLN A 248 -38.60 11.14 -5.31
N GLN A 249 -37.74 10.36 -4.65
CA GLN A 249 -37.33 10.63 -3.27
C GLN A 249 -36.52 11.92 -3.18
N MET A 250 -35.55 12.13 -4.08
CA MET A 250 -34.79 13.37 -4.14
C MET A 250 -35.69 14.57 -4.39
N LYS A 251 -36.67 14.45 -5.29
CA LYS A 251 -37.67 15.49 -5.53
C LYS A 251 -38.47 15.80 -4.26
N LYS A 252 -38.92 14.78 -3.52
CA LYS A 252 -39.67 14.94 -2.27
C LYS A 252 -38.82 15.65 -1.20
N ASP A 253 -37.56 15.26 -1.06
CA ASP A 253 -36.63 15.87 -0.10
C ASP A 253 -36.34 17.34 -0.45
N MET A 254 -36.14 17.64 -1.74
CA MET A 254 -35.96 19.02 -2.21
C MET A 254 -37.18 19.90 -1.94
N VAL A 255 -38.40 19.39 -2.21
CA VAL A 255 -39.64 20.12 -1.91
C VAL A 255 -39.80 20.34 -0.41
N SER A 256 -39.48 19.34 0.43
CA SER A 256 -39.54 19.47 1.89
C SER A 256 -38.65 20.60 2.40
N ILE A 257 -37.39 20.63 1.95
CA ILE A 257 -36.40 21.65 2.34
C ILE A 257 -36.86 23.04 1.89
N LEU A 258 -37.40 23.17 0.67
CA LEU A 258 -37.89 24.44 0.16
C LEU A 258 -39.17 24.91 0.87
N SER A 259 -40.07 23.99 1.24
CA SER A 259 -41.30 24.33 1.95
C SER A 259 -41.06 24.82 3.39
N GLU A 260 -40.05 24.29 4.09
CA GLU A 260 -39.63 24.74 5.42
C GLU A 260 -39.04 26.16 5.40
N VAL A 261 -38.45 26.58 4.26
CA VAL A 261 -37.91 27.94 4.06
C VAL A 261 -39.05 28.95 3.82
N THR A 262 -40.13 28.54 3.15
CA THR A 262 -41.27 29.44 2.85
C THR A 262 -42.26 29.63 4.01
N SER A 263 -42.29 28.72 4.99
CA SER A 263 -43.16 28.86 6.17
C SER A 263 -42.62 29.77 7.27
N GLY A 264 -41.40 30.30 7.12
CA GLY A 264 -40.75 31.17 8.10
C GLY A 264 -40.77 32.68 7.79
N THR A 265 -41.43 33.10 6.69
CA THR A 265 -41.43 34.49 6.21
C THR A 265 -42.83 34.99 5.83
N ALA A 266 -43.83 34.65 6.65
CA ALA A 266 -45.17 35.22 6.53
C ALA A 266 -45.81 35.37 7.91
N ASP A 267 -45.30 36.27 8.75
CA ASP A 267 -46.16 37.24 9.43
C ASP A 267 -45.34 38.32 10.15
N SER A 268 -45.97 39.47 10.34
CA SER A 268 -45.51 40.69 11.04
C SER A 268 -44.57 41.64 10.28
N GLU A 269 -45.24 42.50 9.52
CA GLU A 269 -44.99 43.93 9.43
C GLU A 269 -44.68 44.55 10.81
N GLU A 270 -43.59 45.31 10.94
CA GLU A 270 -43.55 46.63 11.61
C GLU A 270 -42.10 47.15 11.79
N GLU A 271 -41.91 48.34 11.24
CA GLU A 271 -41.08 49.47 11.66
C GLU A 271 -39.54 49.37 11.76
N GLU A 272 -38.95 50.16 10.87
CA GLU A 272 -37.58 50.64 10.81
C GLU A 272 -37.15 51.30 12.13
N GLU A 273 -36.26 50.64 12.89
CA GLU A 273 -35.26 51.22 13.83
C GLU A 273 -34.46 50.10 14.56
N VAL A 274 -34.83 48.83 14.43
CA VAL A 274 -34.10 47.65 14.97
C VAL A 274 -33.10 47.05 13.95
N ILE A 275 -32.68 47.83 12.94
CA ILE A 275 -32.02 47.29 11.75
C ILE A 275 -30.56 46.83 12.01
N ASN A 276 -29.87 47.35 13.03
CA ASN A 276 -28.46 46.96 13.27
C ASN A 276 -28.29 45.73 14.18
N SER A 277 -29.21 45.49 15.11
CA SER A 277 -29.21 44.27 15.93
C SER A 277 -29.84 43.08 15.17
N SER A 278 -30.86 43.34 14.33
CA SER A 278 -31.43 42.29 13.47
C SER A 278 -30.47 41.89 12.34
N LYS A 279 -29.65 42.80 11.80
CA LYS A 279 -28.68 42.47 10.74
C LYS A 279 -27.57 41.55 11.22
N GLU A 280 -27.07 41.72 12.43
CA GLU A 280 -26.07 40.83 13.02
C GLU A 280 -26.69 39.48 13.42
N SER A 281 -27.94 39.47 13.90
CA SER A 281 -28.73 38.25 14.14
C SER A 281 -29.03 37.48 12.84
N ILE A 282 -29.43 38.17 11.78
CA ILE A 282 -29.71 37.62 10.44
C ILE A 282 -28.42 37.12 9.79
N ASP A 283 -27.30 37.83 9.91
CA ASP A 283 -26.01 37.34 9.42
C ASP A 283 -25.57 36.10 10.18
N LEU A 284 -25.73 36.07 11.51
CA LEU A 284 -25.41 34.88 12.31
C LEU A 284 -26.33 33.69 11.95
N TYR A 285 -27.61 33.95 11.69
CA TYR A 285 -28.58 32.94 11.26
C TYR A 285 -28.32 32.46 9.83
N CYS A 286 -27.91 33.35 8.93
CA CYS A 286 -27.55 33.05 7.56
C CYS A 286 -26.23 32.27 7.49
N VAL A 287 -25.27 32.57 8.37
CA VAL A 287 -24.07 31.77 8.58
C VAL A 287 -24.43 30.37 9.09
N HIS A 288 -25.34 30.26 10.06
CA HIS A 288 -25.78 28.97 10.59
C HIS A 288 -26.57 28.14 9.56
N ALA A 289 -27.42 28.77 8.76
CA ALA A 289 -28.16 28.15 7.66
C ALA A 289 -27.20 27.69 6.55
N ARG A 290 -26.20 28.52 6.21
CA ARG A 290 -25.16 28.17 5.23
C ARG A 290 -24.30 27.01 5.73
N GLU A 291 -23.98 26.96 7.01
CA GLU A 291 -23.23 25.88 7.62
C GLU A 291 -24.03 24.57 7.68
N LYS A 292 -25.31 24.63 8.05
CA LYS A 292 -26.23 23.48 7.98
C LYS A 292 -26.39 22.96 6.55
N LEU A 293 -26.55 23.85 5.57
CA LEU A 293 -26.62 23.49 4.15
C LEU A 293 -25.31 22.84 3.68
N THR A 294 -24.17 23.43 4.03
CA THR A 294 -22.85 22.89 3.68
C THR A 294 -22.62 21.52 4.30
N ASN A 295 -23.03 21.32 5.55
CA ASN A 295 -22.93 20.03 6.24
C ASN A 295 -23.87 18.97 5.63
N SER A 296 -25.08 19.36 5.24
CA SER A 296 -26.02 18.49 4.53
C SER A 296 -25.47 18.07 3.17
N ILE A 297 -24.96 19.01 2.36
CA ILE A 297 -24.32 18.73 1.07
C ILE A 297 -23.11 17.80 1.27
N ARG A 298 -22.27 18.05 2.27
CA ARG A 298 -21.12 17.17 2.59
C ARG A 298 -21.55 15.77 3.02
N LEU A 299 -22.68 15.62 3.70
CA LEU A 299 -23.19 14.33 4.11
C LEU A 299 -23.77 13.57 2.92
N GLN A 300 -24.53 14.24 2.06
CA GLN A 300 -25.06 13.65 0.83
C GLN A 300 -23.94 13.31 -0.15
N TRP A 301 -22.93 14.16 -0.27
CA TRP A 301 -21.73 13.87 -1.06
C TRP A 301 -21.00 12.62 -0.54
N ARG A 302 -20.85 12.46 0.77
CA ARG A 302 -20.25 11.25 1.35
C ARG A 302 -21.09 9.99 1.08
N ARG A 303 -22.41 10.08 1.17
CA ARG A 303 -23.32 8.97 0.84
C ARG A 303 -23.26 8.61 -0.64
N LEU A 304 -23.30 9.61 -1.52
CA LEU A 304 -23.16 9.42 -2.96
C LEU A 304 -21.80 8.84 -3.31
N LYS A 305 -20.72 9.37 -2.74
CA LYS A 305 -19.36 8.86 -2.94
C LYS A 305 -19.26 7.39 -2.53
N SER A 306 -19.75 7.04 -1.34
CA SER A 306 -19.78 5.63 -0.90
C SER A 306 -20.64 4.74 -1.82
N HIS A 307 -21.76 5.27 -2.34
CA HIS A 307 -22.60 4.54 -3.27
C HIS A 307 -21.91 4.33 -4.63
N VAL A 308 -21.22 5.35 -5.14
CA VAL A 308 -20.44 5.31 -6.38
C VAL A 308 -19.26 4.37 -6.23
N GLU A 309 -18.50 4.44 -5.13
CA GLU A 309 -17.41 3.50 -4.84
C GLU A 309 -17.90 2.05 -4.76
N ARG A 310 -19.10 1.84 -4.21
CA ARG A 310 -19.72 0.51 -4.17
C ARG A 310 -20.18 0.05 -5.55
N LEU A 311 -20.77 0.92 -6.36
CA LEU A 311 -21.14 0.62 -7.75
C LEU A 311 -19.91 0.37 -8.61
N ASP A 312 -18.84 1.14 -8.42
CA ASP A 312 -17.56 0.98 -9.10
C ASP A 312 -16.89 -0.33 -8.71
N SER A 313 -16.93 -0.70 -7.43
CA SER A 313 -16.50 -2.03 -6.97
C SER A 313 -17.33 -3.16 -7.58
N GLN A 314 -18.63 -2.94 -7.79
CA GLN A 314 -19.56 -3.92 -8.37
C GLN A 314 -19.42 -4.01 -9.90
N ALA A 315 -19.15 -2.89 -10.57
CA ALA A 315 -18.85 -2.78 -11.99
C ALA A 315 -17.46 -3.34 -12.31
N SER A 316 -16.47 -3.13 -11.44
CA SER A 316 -15.14 -3.75 -11.51
C SER A 316 -15.23 -5.27 -11.36
N LEU A 317 -16.15 -5.76 -10.52
CA LEU A 317 -16.42 -7.20 -10.39
C LEU A 317 -17.10 -7.78 -11.64
N ALA A 318 -17.96 -6.99 -12.31
CA ALA A 318 -18.60 -7.36 -13.57
C ALA A 318 -17.63 -7.26 -14.78
N GLN A 319 -16.72 -6.28 -14.79
CA GLN A 319 -15.68 -6.13 -15.82
C GLN A 319 -14.53 -7.14 -15.67
N LEU A 320 -14.31 -7.71 -14.48
CA LEU A 320 -13.40 -8.87 -14.36
C LEU A 320 -13.98 -10.15 -14.99
N SER A 321 -15.30 -10.17 -15.28
CA SER A 321 -15.97 -11.28 -15.95
C SER A 321 -16.07 -11.12 -17.48
N GLU A 322 -15.96 -9.89 -18.01
CA GLU A 322 -15.97 -9.60 -19.44
C GLU A 322 -14.74 -8.78 -19.84
N SER A 323 -13.82 -9.39 -20.59
CA SER A 323 -12.82 -8.71 -21.43
C SER A 323 -11.60 -8.14 -20.65
N LYS A 324 -10.48 -8.88 -20.46
CA LYS A 324 -9.46 -9.09 -21.50
C LYS A 324 -9.73 -8.26 -22.75
N TYR A 325 -8.98 -7.17 -22.95
CA TYR A 325 -8.85 -6.32 -24.15
C TYR A 325 -9.34 -4.87 -23.94
N SER A 326 -8.36 -3.96 -23.96
CA SER A 326 -8.42 -2.61 -24.58
C SER A 326 -9.38 -1.60 -23.93
N ASP A 327 -9.06 -0.37 -23.57
CA ASP A 327 -7.96 0.56 -23.75
C ASP A 327 -8.37 1.79 -22.90
N ALA A 328 -7.41 2.52 -22.35
CA ALA A 328 -7.63 3.59 -21.37
C ALA A 328 -7.88 4.97 -22.04
N VAL A 329 -7.95 6.02 -21.20
CA VAL A 329 -7.62 7.44 -21.50
C VAL A 329 -8.80 8.31 -22.00
N PRO A 330 -9.22 9.35 -21.22
CA PRO A 330 -8.43 10.61 -21.17
C PRO A 330 -8.28 11.37 -19.83
N GLN A 331 -8.93 11.00 -18.72
CA GLN A 331 -8.90 11.84 -17.49
C GLN A 331 -7.73 11.54 -16.53
N GLU A 332 -7.08 10.38 -16.68
CA GLU A 332 -5.84 10.01 -15.96
C GLU A 332 -4.68 10.98 -16.26
N THR A 333 -4.60 11.53 -17.48
CA THR A 333 -3.41 12.27 -17.94
C THR A 333 -3.09 13.55 -17.16
N HIS A 334 -4.10 14.27 -16.63
CA HIS A 334 -3.85 15.51 -15.88
C HIS A 334 -3.46 15.23 -14.42
N GLU A 335 -4.15 14.28 -13.77
CA GLU A 335 -3.81 13.86 -12.41
C GLU A 335 -2.47 13.12 -12.38
N GLU A 336 -2.17 12.30 -13.39
CA GLU A 336 -0.88 11.65 -13.55
C GLU A 336 0.24 12.65 -13.78
N MET A 337 0.02 13.70 -14.58
CA MET A 337 1.02 14.73 -14.80
C MET A 337 1.36 15.50 -13.50
N ASP A 338 0.36 15.81 -12.67
CA ASP A 338 0.60 16.50 -11.40
C ASP A 338 1.20 15.56 -10.34
N ARG A 339 0.82 14.27 -10.33
CA ARG A 339 1.48 13.24 -9.52
C ARG A 339 2.94 13.07 -9.91
N LEU A 340 3.24 12.99 -11.20
CA LEU A 340 4.61 12.85 -11.72
C LEU A 340 5.47 14.08 -11.39
N LYS A 341 4.92 15.31 -11.41
CA LYS A 341 5.67 16.50 -10.95
C LYS A 341 6.05 16.40 -9.48
N VAL A 342 5.15 15.94 -8.63
CA VAL A 342 5.40 15.75 -7.18
C VAL A 342 6.43 14.64 -6.96
N GLU A 343 6.31 13.52 -7.68
CA GLU A 343 7.28 12.43 -7.60
C GLU A 343 8.68 12.84 -8.10
N ILE A 344 8.77 13.61 -9.19
CA ILE A 344 10.04 14.15 -9.69
C ILE A 344 10.67 15.08 -8.65
N GLN A 345 9.87 15.91 -7.98
CA GLN A 345 10.38 16.80 -6.93
C GLN A 345 10.89 16.00 -5.72
N GLN A 346 10.14 14.99 -5.29
CA GLN A 346 10.56 14.08 -4.21
C GLN A 346 11.84 13.31 -4.57
N CYS A 347 11.97 12.84 -5.81
CA CYS A 347 13.20 12.20 -6.29
C CYS A 347 14.40 13.17 -6.28
N LYS A 348 14.21 14.44 -6.65
CA LYS A 348 15.29 15.44 -6.58
C LYS A 348 15.75 15.70 -5.16
N ASP A 349 14.81 15.86 -4.23
CA ASP A 349 15.10 16.09 -2.81
C ASP A 349 15.79 14.86 -2.18
N PHE A 350 15.38 13.66 -2.60
CA PHE A 350 16.00 12.40 -2.19
C PHE A 350 17.43 12.26 -2.74
N ILE A 351 17.67 12.63 -3.99
CA ILE A 351 19.02 12.61 -4.58
C ILE A 351 19.93 13.62 -3.87
N GLN A 352 19.43 14.82 -3.51
CA GLN A 352 20.21 15.80 -2.75
C GLN A 352 20.57 15.29 -1.35
N THR A 353 19.62 14.69 -0.64
CA THR A 353 19.88 14.11 0.69
C THR A 353 20.81 12.91 0.61
N GLN A 354 20.68 12.04 -0.40
CA GLN A 354 21.63 10.96 -0.64
C GLN A 354 23.03 11.48 -0.94
N GLN A 355 23.17 12.55 -1.74
CA GLN A 355 24.47 13.18 -2.01
C GLN A 355 25.10 13.76 -0.75
N GLN A 356 24.33 14.43 0.11
CA GLN A 356 24.83 14.93 1.39
C GLN A 356 25.26 13.81 2.33
N LEU A 357 24.51 12.71 2.39
CA LEU A 357 24.83 11.56 3.22
C LEU A 357 26.10 10.84 2.73
N LEU A 358 26.25 10.67 1.41
CA LEU A 358 27.46 10.13 0.78
C LEU A 358 28.68 11.00 1.07
N GLN A 359 28.53 12.32 0.97
CA GLN A 359 29.62 13.26 1.26
C GLN A 359 30.01 13.24 2.75
N GLN A 360 29.05 12.99 3.65
CA GLN A 360 29.29 12.82 5.07
C GLN A 360 29.97 11.48 5.40
N GLN A 361 29.58 10.39 4.73
CA GLN A 361 30.20 9.06 4.87
C GLN A 361 31.65 9.05 4.39
N LEU A 362 31.94 9.70 3.25
CA LEU A 362 33.32 9.84 2.73
C LEU A 362 34.22 10.73 3.59
N SER A 363 33.66 11.48 4.54
CA SER A 363 34.40 12.35 5.46
C SER A 363 34.64 11.73 6.85
N SER A 364 34.13 10.51 7.11
CA SER A 364 34.24 9.84 8.41
C SER A 364 35.30 8.74 8.38
N PRO A 365 36.38 8.82 9.19
CA PRO A 365 37.40 7.78 9.22
C PRO A 365 36.96 6.65 10.17
N CYS A 366 36.36 5.59 9.64
CA CYS A 366 36.03 4.38 10.39
C CYS A 366 36.31 3.12 9.54
N ASP A 367 37.30 2.33 9.96
CA ASP A 367 37.74 1.00 9.51
C ASP A 367 37.12 0.43 8.20
N GLU A 368 37.63 0.87 7.05
CA GLU A 368 37.24 0.37 5.72
C GLU A 368 37.71 -1.09 5.45
N ASP A 369 38.73 -1.58 6.15
CA ASP A 369 39.39 -2.85 5.83
C ASP A 369 38.57 -4.09 6.22
N ALA A 370 37.80 -4.04 7.31
CA ALA A 370 37.02 -5.19 7.77
C ALA A 370 35.72 -5.38 6.96
N SER A 371 35.08 -4.27 6.57
CA SER A 371 33.85 -4.31 5.75
C SER A 371 34.14 -4.64 4.29
N SER A 372 35.27 -4.17 3.74
CA SER A 372 35.70 -4.53 2.38
C SER A 372 36.02 -6.02 2.25
N LEU A 373 36.76 -6.61 3.20
CA LEU A 373 37.07 -8.05 3.19
C LEU A 373 35.83 -8.96 3.27
N LEU A 374 34.82 -8.58 4.08
CA LEU A 374 33.59 -9.36 4.21
C LEU A 374 32.72 -9.26 2.94
N SER A 375 32.66 -8.07 2.34
CA SER A 375 31.97 -7.83 1.08
C SER A 375 32.63 -8.60 -0.08
N ASP A 376 33.96 -8.55 -0.15
CA ASP A 376 34.74 -9.27 -1.17
C ASP A 376 34.55 -10.79 -1.08
N CYS A 377 34.47 -11.36 0.13
CA CYS A 377 34.22 -12.78 0.31
C CYS A 377 32.83 -13.20 -0.18
N PHE A 378 31.79 -12.41 0.09
CA PHE A 378 30.43 -12.68 -0.40
C PHE A 378 30.34 -12.56 -1.93
N MET A 379 30.96 -11.52 -2.50
CA MET A 379 31.00 -11.31 -3.94
C MET A 379 31.78 -12.42 -4.68
N LEU A 380 32.85 -12.93 -4.09
CA LEU A 380 33.59 -14.07 -4.64
C LEU A 380 32.77 -15.37 -4.63
N GLN A 381 32.03 -15.64 -3.56
CA GLN A 381 31.17 -16.81 -3.48
C GLN A 381 30.04 -16.75 -4.51
N GLU A 382 29.38 -15.60 -4.65
CA GLU A 382 28.32 -15.41 -5.64
C GLU A 382 28.87 -15.52 -7.08
N LYS A 383 30.07 -14.99 -7.33
CA LYS A 383 30.76 -15.11 -8.61
C LYS A 383 31.10 -16.56 -8.97
N GLU A 384 31.49 -17.38 -8.00
CA GLU A 384 31.73 -18.81 -8.24
C GLU A 384 30.41 -19.56 -8.52
N ARG A 385 29.35 -19.27 -7.76
CA ARG A 385 28.02 -19.87 -8.00
C ARG A 385 27.52 -19.57 -9.42
N LEU A 386 27.62 -18.32 -9.85
CA LEU A 386 27.24 -17.91 -11.20
C LEU A 386 28.11 -18.56 -12.28
N ARG A 387 29.41 -18.81 -12.01
CA ARG A 387 30.27 -19.56 -12.93
C ARG A 387 29.82 -21.00 -13.09
N GLU A 388 29.42 -21.66 -12.00
CA GLU A 388 28.90 -23.02 -12.04
C GLU A 388 27.58 -23.10 -12.80
N GLU A 389 26.63 -22.21 -12.48
CA GLU A 389 25.36 -22.09 -13.23
C GLU A 389 25.62 -21.85 -14.72
N TRP A 390 26.54 -20.95 -15.06
CA TRP A 390 26.89 -20.67 -16.46
C TRP A 390 27.46 -21.90 -17.18
N LYS A 391 28.32 -22.69 -16.51
CA LYS A 391 28.82 -23.97 -17.06
C LYS A 391 27.68 -24.95 -17.34
N THR A 392 26.71 -25.07 -16.42
CA THR A 392 25.55 -25.96 -16.63
C THR A 392 24.69 -25.52 -17.81
N LEU A 393 24.46 -24.20 -17.97
CA LEU A 393 23.70 -23.66 -19.10
C LEU A 393 24.44 -23.86 -20.43
N GLU A 394 25.76 -23.70 -20.42
CA GLU A 394 26.63 -23.93 -21.57
C GLU A 394 26.61 -25.41 -22.01
N GLU A 395 26.60 -26.34 -21.06
CA GLU A 395 26.43 -27.77 -21.33
C GLU A 395 25.05 -28.09 -21.89
N GLN A 396 23.98 -27.52 -21.32
CA GLN A 396 22.63 -27.66 -21.87
C GLN A 396 22.54 -27.11 -23.29
N ARG A 397 23.12 -25.94 -23.57
CA ARG A 397 23.17 -25.36 -24.93
C ARG A 397 23.84 -26.33 -25.91
N LYS A 398 24.96 -26.93 -25.53
CA LYS A 398 25.66 -27.93 -26.37
C LYS A 398 24.80 -29.19 -26.60
N ILE A 399 24.03 -29.63 -25.61
CA ILE A 399 23.10 -30.75 -25.76
C ILE A 399 21.99 -30.40 -26.77
N PHE A 400 21.32 -29.26 -26.59
CA PHE A 400 20.28 -28.80 -27.50
C PHE A 400 20.81 -28.62 -28.93
N GLU A 401 22.03 -28.14 -29.09
CA GLU A 401 22.62 -27.99 -30.41
C GLU A 401 22.94 -29.33 -31.07
N ARG A 402 23.35 -30.34 -30.29
CA ARG A 402 23.53 -31.72 -30.77
C ARG A 402 22.20 -32.35 -31.14
N GLU A 403 21.17 -32.18 -30.31
CA GLU A 403 19.82 -32.65 -30.60
C GLU A 403 19.26 -32.00 -31.87
N ARG A 404 19.42 -30.68 -32.01
CA ARG A 404 19.02 -29.94 -33.21
C ARG A 404 19.68 -30.49 -34.47
N LYS A 405 20.99 -30.79 -34.42
CA LYS A 405 21.70 -31.45 -35.53
C LYS A 405 21.14 -32.84 -35.81
N ASN A 406 20.93 -33.65 -34.78
CA ASN A 406 20.35 -34.99 -34.93
C ASN A 406 18.95 -34.97 -35.56
N PHE A 407 18.09 -34.04 -35.15
CA PHE A 407 16.76 -33.85 -35.75
C PHE A 407 16.85 -33.41 -37.20
N THR A 408 17.78 -32.51 -37.52
CA THR A 408 18.01 -32.05 -38.89
C THR A 408 18.49 -33.21 -39.78
N ASP A 409 19.45 -34.00 -39.32
CA ASP A 409 19.96 -35.17 -40.04
C ASP A 409 18.87 -36.25 -40.21
N ALA A 410 18.06 -36.49 -39.17
CA ALA A 410 16.94 -37.42 -39.25
C ALA A 410 15.90 -36.96 -40.30
N ALA A 411 15.59 -35.66 -40.36
CA ALA A 411 14.70 -35.10 -41.37
C ALA A 411 15.27 -35.22 -42.80
N ILE A 412 16.58 -35.01 -42.98
CA ILE A 412 17.27 -35.21 -44.26
C ILE A 412 17.20 -36.69 -44.68
N ARG A 413 17.50 -37.63 -43.77
CA ARG A 413 17.40 -39.08 -44.03
C ARG A 413 15.99 -39.49 -44.43
N LEU A 414 14.98 -39.02 -43.69
CA LEU A 414 13.58 -39.26 -44.01
C LEU A 414 13.22 -38.73 -45.40
N SER A 415 13.71 -37.53 -45.74
CA SER A 415 13.49 -36.92 -47.06
C SER A 415 14.11 -37.77 -48.18
N HIS A 416 15.34 -38.27 -48.00
CA HIS A 416 15.96 -39.18 -48.95
C HIS A 416 15.21 -40.51 -49.08
N GLU A 417 14.72 -41.07 -47.97
CA GLU A 417 13.96 -42.32 -47.97
C GLU A 417 12.61 -42.15 -48.71
N VAL A 418 11.92 -41.03 -48.52
CA VAL A 418 10.71 -40.68 -49.27
C VAL A 418 11.00 -40.52 -50.76
N ILE A 419 12.09 -39.85 -51.13
CA ILE A 419 12.52 -39.70 -52.54
C ILE A 419 12.86 -41.07 -53.14
N TYR A 420 13.62 -41.90 -52.43
CA TYR A 420 13.99 -43.24 -52.88
C TYR A 420 12.76 -44.13 -53.05
N ASN A 421 11.85 -44.16 -52.08
CA ASN A 421 10.62 -44.95 -52.13
C ASN A 421 9.69 -44.49 -53.26
N THR A 422 9.57 -43.17 -53.48
CA THR A 422 8.77 -42.64 -54.59
C THR A 422 9.40 -42.95 -55.95
N TYR A 423 10.72 -42.89 -56.07
CA TYR A 423 11.45 -43.28 -57.29
C TYR A 423 11.31 -44.79 -57.56
N TYR A 424 11.55 -45.63 -56.54
CA TYR A 424 11.45 -47.08 -56.62
C TYR A 424 10.03 -47.51 -56.98
N SER A 425 9.01 -46.90 -56.35
CA SER A 425 7.60 -47.12 -56.69
C SER A 425 7.30 -46.74 -58.15
N LYS A 426 7.73 -45.56 -58.62
CA LYS A 426 7.58 -45.15 -60.03
C LYS A 426 8.29 -46.11 -61.00
N TYR A 427 9.48 -46.57 -60.65
CA TYR A 427 10.25 -47.52 -61.45
C TYR A 427 9.53 -48.88 -61.57
N TRP A 428 9.02 -49.40 -60.46
CA TRP A 428 8.21 -50.63 -60.44
C TRP A 428 6.94 -50.51 -61.27
N TYR A 429 6.18 -49.42 -61.11
CA TYR A 429 4.99 -49.17 -61.95
C TYR A 429 5.34 -49.09 -63.43
N LYS A 430 6.51 -48.54 -63.79
CA LYS A 430 6.98 -48.48 -65.18
C LYS A 430 7.33 -49.86 -65.74
N ILE A 431 7.92 -50.75 -64.94
CA ILE A 431 8.17 -52.15 -65.32
C ILE A 431 6.83 -52.88 -65.51
N ASP A 432 5.93 -52.81 -64.54
CA ASP A 432 4.60 -53.44 -64.62
C ASP A 432 3.83 -52.97 -65.85
N PHE A 433 3.85 -51.67 -66.14
CA PHE A 433 3.20 -51.12 -67.33
C PHE A 433 3.85 -51.66 -68.62
N ARG A 434 5.17 -51.79 -68.66
CA ARG A 434 5.90 -52.32 -69.83
C ARG A 434 5.63 -53.81 -70.05
N GLU A 435 5.58 -54.60 -68.97
CA GLU A 435 5.15 -56.00 -68.97
C GLU A 435 3.71 -56.13 -69.51
N MET A 436 2.78 -55.34 -68.99
CA MET A 436 1.38 -55.31 -69.45
C MET A 436 1.27 -54.92 -70.94
N THR A 437 2.10 -53.98 -71.41
CA THR A 437 2.11 -53.55 -72.81
C THR A 437 2.67 -54.63 -73.76
N LYS A 438 3.70 -55.38 -73.33
CA LYS A 438 4.19 -56.56 -74.07
C LYS A 438 3.11 -57.63 -74.17
N PHE A 439 2.41 -57.92 -73.08
CA PHE A 439 1.28 -58.87 -73.07
C PHE A 439 0.14 -58.44 -74.01
N CYS A 440 -0.19 -57.14 -74.06
CA CYS A 440 -1.18 -56.60 -74.99
C CYS A 440 -0.74 -56.73 -76.46
N SER A 441 0.56 -56.54 -76.74
CA SER A 441 1.12 -56.65 -78.09
C SER A 441 1.18 -58.11 -78.57
N VAL A 442 1.54 -59.06 -77.69
CA VAL A 442 1.53 -60.51 -77.99
C VAL A 442 0.10 -61.01 -78.23
N LYS A 443 -0.88 -60.54 -77.44
CA LYS A 443 -2.30 -60.84 -77.69
C LYS A 443 -2.80 -60.28 -79.02
N LYS A 444 -2.39 -59.07 -79.40
CA LYS A 444 -2.70 -58.50 -80.73
C LYS A 444 -2.07 -59.30 -81.87
N LEU A 445 -0.81 -59.74 -81.75
CA LEU A 445 -0.14 -60.59 -82.74
C LEU A 445 -0.78 -61.98 -82.87
N LEU A 446 -1.23 -62.58 -81.76
CA LEU A 446 -1.99 -63.83 -81.78
C LEU A 446 -3.36 -63.66 -82.45
N PHE A 447 -4.08 -62.58 -82.16
CA PHE A 447 -5.36 -62.27 -82.83
C PHE A 447 -5.20 -61.97 -84.32
N TYR A 448 -4.12 -61.29 -84.72
CA TYR A 448 -3.83 -61.00 -86.12
C TYR A 448 -3.45 -62.27 -86.91
N ASN A 449 -2.68 -63.19 -86.31
CA ASN A 449 -2.37 -64.48 -86.94
C ASN A 449 -3.58 -65.41 -87.04
N ILE A 450 -4.51 -65.37 -86.07
CA ILE A 450 -5.77 -66.12 -86.14
C ILE A 450 -6.71 -65.54 -87.22
N SER A 451 -6.68 -64.22 -87.45
CA SER A 451 -7.50 -63.57 -88.49
C SER A 451 -6.97 -63.72 -89.92
N ILE A 452 -5.74 -64.24 -90.10
CA ILE A 452 -5.17 -64.56 -91.43
C ILE A 452 -5.46 -66.03 -91.82
N TRP A 453 -5.92 -66.85 -90.87
CA TRP A 453 -6.24 -68.28 -91.07
C TRP A 453 -7.75 -68.59 -91.19
N VAL A 454 -8.59 -67.56 -91.19
CA VAL A 454 -10.03 -67.60 -91.53
C VAL A 454 -10.23 -66.77 -92.78
#